data_AF-A0A9D8J7B7-F1
#
_entry.id   AF-A0A9D8J7B7-F1
#
_cell.length_a   1.000
_cell.length_b   1.000
_cell.length_c   1.000
_cell.angle_alpha   90.00
_cell.angle_beta   90.00
_cell.angle_gamma   90.00
#
_symmetry.space_group_name_H-M   'P 1'
#
loop_
_entity.id
_entity.type
_entity.pdbx_description
1 polymer ?
#
loop_
_entity_poly.entity_id
_entity_poly.type
_entity_poly.pdbx_seq_one_letter_code
_entity_poly.pdbx_strand_id
1 'polypeptide(L)'
;TDVRMRRFFDPARYRIVLFDQRGCGKSRPYASLVDNTTWHLVSDIERLREHLGIDTWQVFGGSWGSTLALAYAQRHPERITELVLRGIFLVRPWEFRWFYETSDGTGALYPDLYEEFVKPIPPAERGEMMQAYYRRLTSDDSRVRREAARAWSVWEGATSFLRLNSDYVAKFAEDEVADAFARIECHYFIHGGFLRTSSQLLDDVPKIRHLPCTIVQGRYDVVCPMKSAWDLHRAWPEADLRIVADAGHSAFEPGILSELVTATDRYATR
;
A
#
# COMPACT_ATOMS: atom_id res chain seq x y z
N THR A 1 6.82 3.65 -12.51
CA THR A 1 5.50 3.08 -12.19
C THR A 1 5.32 1.79 -12.95
N ASP A 2 4.66 0.78 -12.37
CA ASP A 2 4.39 -0.49 -13.07
C ASP A 2 3.38 -0.25 -14.21
N VAL A 3 3.83 -0.44 -15.45
CA VAL A 3 3.01 -0.19 -16.65
C VAL A 3 1.77 -1.07 -16.73
N ARG A 4 1.71 -2.18 -15.97
CA ARG A 4 0.53 -3.05 -15.90
C ARG A 4 -0.64 -2.36 -15.20
N MET A 5 -0.39 -1.35 -14.36
CA MET A 5 -1.45 -0.64 -13.63
C MET A 5 -2.43 0.09 -14.56
N ARG A 6 -2.01 0.50 -15.76
CA ARG A 6 -2.93 1.10 -16.74
C ARG A 6 -3.91 0.08 -17.35
N ARG A 7 -3.66 -1.22 -17.19
CA ARG A 7 -4.47 -2.30 -17.77
C ARG A 7 -5.74 -2.61 -16.98
N PHE A 8 -5.94 -1.96 -15.83
CA PHE A 8 -7.22 -2.00 -15.13
C PHE A 8 -8.28 -1.12 -15.79
N PHE A 9 -7.90 -0.21 -16.69
CA PHE A 9 -8.80 0.79 -17.26
C PHE A 9 -8.97 0.59 -18.77
N ASP A 10 -10.18 0.85 -19.26
CA ASP A 10 -10.44 0.95 -20.70
C ASP A 10 -9.72 2.19 -21.29
N PRO A 11 -8.71 2.01 -22.17
CA PRO A 11 -7.97 3.12 -22.74
C PRO A 11 -8.79 3.99 -23.72
N ALA A 12 -9.94 3.53 -24.18
CA ALA A 12 -10.85 4.34 -25.00
C ALA A 12 -11.66 5.35 -24.16
N ARG A 13 -11.72 5.16 -22.84
CA ARG A 13 -12.62 5.89 -21.93
C ARG A 13 -11.89 6.64 -20.84
N TYR A 14 -10.71 6.17 -20.43
CA TYR A 14 -9.92 6.80 -19.38
C TYR A 14 -8.72 7.59 -19.91
N ARG A 15 -8.57 8.82 -19.41
CA ARG A 15 -7.27 9.51 -19.36
C ARG A 15 -6.50 9.02 -18.12
N ILE A 16 -5.69 7.99 -18.29
CA ILE A 16 -5.01 7.31 -17.18
C ILE A 16 -3.72 8.07 -16.79
N VAL A 17 -3.67 8.60 -15.57
CA VAL A 17 -2.49 9.28 -15.03
C VAL A 17 -1.78 8.35 -14.05
N LEU A 18 -0.49 8.08 -14.30
CA LEU A 18 0.38 7.33 -13.41
C LEU A 18 1.58 8.18 -13.03
N PHE A 19 1.98 8.13 -11.77
CA PHE A 19 3.20 8.79 -11.31
C PHE A 19 3.93 7.91 -10.29
N ASP A 20 5.25 8.11 -10.19
CA ASP A 20 6.05 7.53 -9.12
C ASP A 20 6.08 8.50 -7.93
N GLN A 21 5.76 8.00 -6.74
CA GLN A 21 5.83 8.79 -5.51
C GLN A 21 7.28 9.20 -5.21
N ARG A 22 7.46 10.13 -4.26
CA ARG A 22 8.78 10.63 -3.88
C ARG A 22 9.71 9.47 -3.51
N GLY A 23 10.93 9.52 -4.02
CA GLY A 23 11.99 8.55 -3.69
C GLY A 23 11.89 7.19 -4.38
N CYS A 24 10.82 6.85 -5.11
CA CYS A 24 10.70 5.53 -5.74
C CYS A 24 10.62 5.60 -7.27
N GLY A 25 10.83 4.46 -7.93
CA GLY A 25 10.78 4.35 -9.39
C GLY A 25 11.67 5.36 -10.11
N LYS A 26 11.06 6.19 -10.97
CA LYS A 26 11.77 7.22 -11.74
C LYS A 26 11.85 8.59 -11.05
N SER A 27 11.21 8.77 -9.90
CA SER A 27 11.29 10.02 -9.14
C SER A 27 12.69 10.23 -8.56
N ARG A 28 13.07 11.50 -8.34
CA ARG A 28 14.39 11.90 -7.86
C ARG A 28 14.25 12.87 -6.67
N PRO A 29 15.18 12.86 -5.69
CA PRO A 29 16.28 11.90 -5.54
C PRO A 29 15.81 10.49 -5.14
N TYR A 30 16.46 9.46 -5.68
CA TYR A 30 16.08 8.06 -5.46
C TYR A 30 16.34 7.61 -4.02
N ALA A 31 15.43 6.80 -3.47
CA ALA A 31 15.40 6.31 -2.08
C ALA A 31 15.51 7.43 -1.01
N SER A 32 15.08 8.66 -1.36
CA SER A 32 15.10 9.79 -0.43
C SER A 32 13.94 9.71 0.56
N LEU A 33 14.27 10.01 1.82
CA LEU A 33 13.30 10.14 2.92
C LEU A 33 13.04 11.62 3.30
N VAL A 34 13.80 12.55 2.71
CA VAL A 34 13.64 13.99 2.97
C VAL A 34 12.36 14.48 2.30
N ASP A 35 11.54 15.20 3.07
CA ASP A 35 10.21 15.68 2.66
C ASP A 35 9.34 14.58 2.03
N ASN A 36 9.48 13.35 2.53
CA ASN A 36 8.76 12.18 2.04
C ASN A 36 7.71 11.73 3.08
N THR A 37 6.62 12.50 3.16
CA THR A 37 5.52 12.24 4.10
C THR A 37 4.19 12.13 3.36
N THR A 38 3.17 11.57 4.02
CA THR A 38 1.82 11.44 3.44
C THR A 38 1.29 12.77 2.90
N TRP A 39 1.50 13.86 3.65
CA TRP A 39 0.99 15.19 3.27
C TRP A 39 1.76 15.84 2.13
N HIS A 40 3.04 15.51 1.99
CA HIS A 40 3.82 15.89 0.81
C HIS A 40 3.32 15.15 -0.44
N LEU A 41 3.01 13.85 -0.33
CA LEU A 41 2.45 13.09 -1.45
C LEU A 41 1.04 13.58 -1.82
N VAL A 42 0.19 13.89 -0.84
CA VAL A 42 -1.12 14.53 -1.05
C VAL A 42 -0.97 15.85 -1.81
N SER A 43 0.02 16.66 -1.45
CA SER A 43 0.30 17.92 -2.16
C SER A 43 0.80 17.70 -3.59
N ASP A 44 1.58 16.65 -3.83
CA ASP A 44 2.07 16.31 -5.18
C ASP A 44 0.94 15.84 -6.10
N ILE A 45 -0.05 15.13 -5.55
CA ILE A 45 -1.25 14.73 -6.28
C ILE A 45 -2.00 15.98 -6.79
N GLU A 46 -2.20 17.00 -5.94
CA GLU A 46 -2.82 18.27 -6.38
C GLU A 46 -1.98 19.00 -7.43
N ARG A 47 -0.66 19.11 -7.23
CA ARG A 47 0.24 19.72 -8.21
C ARG A 47 0.15 19.04 -9.58
N LEU A 48 0.09 17.70 -9.60
CA LEU A 48 -0.05 16.94 -10.83
C LEU A 48 -1.43 17.16 -11.47
N ARG A 49 -2.49 17.18 -10.67
CA ARG A 49 -3.87 17.45 -11.12
C ARG A 49 -3.96 18.81 -11.83
N GLU A 50 -3.45 19.86 -11.19
CA GLU A 50 -3.43 21.23 -11.72
C GLU A 50 -2.55 21.34 -12.97
N HIS A 51 -1.35 20.77 -12.93
CA HIS A 51 -0.43 20.77 -14.07
C HIS A 51 -1.04 20.13 -15.32
N LEU A 52 -1.85 19.08 -15.14
CA LEU A 52 -2.53 18.37 -16.23
C LEU A 52 -3.87 18.98 -16.64
N GLY A 53 -4.32 20.04 -15.96
CA GLY A 53 -5.60 20.72 -16.21
C GLY A 53 -6.81 19.83 -15.95
N ILE A 54 -6.80 19.04 -14.87
CA ILE A 54 -7.88 18.11 -14.51
C ILE A 54 -8.70 18.73 -13.37
N ASP A 55 -10.00 18.95 -13.56
CA ASP A 55 -10.83 19.58 -12.50
C ASP A 55 -11.16 18.60 -11.36
N THR A 56 -11.64 17.41 -11.72
CA THR A 56 -11.92 16.28 -10.83
C THR A 56 -11.52 14.97 -11.52
N TRP A 57 -11.29 13.92 -10.74
CA TRP A 57 -10.89 12.61 -11.25
C TRP A 57 -11.23 11.46 -10.32
N GLN A 58 -11.23 10.25 -10.89
CA GLN A 58 -11.27 9.02 -10.11
C GLN A 58 -9.92 8.78 -9.45
N VAL A 59 -9.95 8.28 -8.21
CA VAL A 59 -8.75 7.83 -7.51
C VAL A 59 -8.77 6.33 -7.33
N PHE A 60 -7.74 5.68 -7.88
CA PHE A 60 -7.53 4.24 -7.81
C PHE A 60 -6.30 3.95 -6.98
N GLY A 61 -6.43 3.17 -5.90
CA GLY A 61 -5.33 2.93 -4.98
C GLY A 61 -5.50 1.64 -4.18
N GLY A 62 -4.46 0.80 -4.14
CA GLY A 62 -4.47 -0.43 -3.35
C GLY A 62 -3.28 -0.55 -2.40
N SER A 63 -3.43 -1.30 -1.30
CA SER A 63 -2.44 -1.39 -0.23
C SER A 63 -2.13 0.00 0.34
N TRP A 64 -0.86 0.39 0.48
CA TRP A 64 -0.45 1.78 0.73
C TRP A 64 -1.15 2.81 -0.19
N GLY A 65 -1.42 2.45 -1.45
CA GLY A 65 -2.20 3.30 -2.35
C GLY A 65 -3.62 3.58 -1.86
N SER A 66 -4.25 2.65 -1.12
CA SER A 66 -5.55 2.86 -0.49
C SER A 66 -5.46 3.84 0.69
N THR A 67 -4.37 3.77 1.47
CA THR A 67 -4.06 4.74 2.52
C THR A 67 -3.95 6.14 1.95
N LEU A 68 -3.13 6.30 0.90
CA LEU A 68 -2.91 7.59 0.27
C LEU A 68 -4.18 8.10 -0.44
N ALA A 69 -4.95 7.22 -1.06
CA ALA A 69 -6.25 7.56 -1.67
C ALA A 69 -7.24 8.10 -0.63
N LEU A 70 -7.36 7.45 0.53
CA LEU A 70 -8.20 7.93 1.63
C LEU A 70 -7.70 9.28 2.17
N ALA A 71 -6.39 9.41 2.44
CA ALA A 71 -5.81 10.66 2.93
C ALA A 71 -6.04 11.83 1.96
N TYR A 72 -5.87 11.59 0.65
CA TYR A 72 -6.11 12.58 -0.39
C TYR A 72 -7.60 12.94 -0.50
N ALA A 73 -8.49 11.95 -0.60
CA ALA A 73 -9.93 12.17 -0.71
C ALA A 73 -10.52 12.88 0.54
N GLN A 74 -10.02 12.58 1.73
CA GLN A 74 -10.46 13.25 2.98
C GLN A 74 -9.97 14.70 3.08
N ARG A 75 -8.92 15.06 2.33
CA ARG A 75 -8.38 16.42 2.28
C ARG A 75 -9.01 17.25 1.16
N HIS A 76 -9.30 16.62 0.03
CA HIS A 76 -9.78 17.25 -1.21
C HIS A 76 -11.00 16.51 -1.78
N PRO A 77 -12.09 16.33 -1.00
CA PRO A 77 -13.26 15.56 -1.45
C PRO A 77 -13.88 16.12 -2.73
N GLU A 78 -13.80 17.43 -2.94
CA GLU A 78 -14.31 18.12 -4.12
C GLU A 78 -13.54 17.81 -5.42
N ARG A 79 -12.38 17.17 -5.32
CA ARG A 79 -11.54 16.78 -6.48
C ARG A 79 -11.78 15.34 -6.93
N ILE A 80 -12.61 14.60 -6.21
CA ILE A 80 -12.81 13.17 -6.44
C ILE A 80 -14.16 12.94 -7.10
N THR A 81 -14.17 12.17 -8.19
CA THR A 81 -15.40 11.64 -8.76
C THR A 81 -15.81 10.37 -8.04
N GLU A 82 -14.91 9.37 -7.98
CA GLU A 82 -15.10 8.09 -7.31
C GLU A 82 -13.77 7.50 -6.79
N LEU A 83 -13.88 6.49 -5.92
CA LEU A 83 -12.75 5.73 -5.39
C LEU A 83 -12.84 4.24 -5.77
N VAL A 84 -11.72 3.68 -6.21
CA VAL A 84 -11.54 2.23 -6.36
C VAL A 84 -10.37 1.82 -5.46
N LEU A 85 -10.70 1.18 -4.35
CA LEU A 85 -9.77 0.82 -3.29
C LEU A 85 -9.53 -0.69 -3.26
N ARG A 86 -8.31 -1.13 -2.94
CA ARG A 86 -7.97 -2.56 -2.82
C ARG A 86 -7.06 -2.86 -1.65
N GLY A 87 -7.22 -3.99 -0.96
CA GLY A 87 -6.26 -4.42 0.05
C GLY A 87 -6.08 -3.35 1.13
N ILE A 88 -7.17 -3.03 1.82
CA ILE A 88 -7.30 -1.83 2.64
C ILE A 88 -6.25 -1.81 3.75
N PHE A 89 -5.46 -0.75 3.74
CA PHE A 89 -4.43 -0.50 4.74
C PHE A 89 -4.70 0.83 5.45
N LEU A 90 -4.91 0.79 6.77
CA LEU A 90 -5.31 1.95 7.56
C LEU A 90 -4.21 2.44 8.51
N VAL A 91 -3.02 1.84 8.44
CA VAL A 91 -1.82 2.29 9.19
C VAL A 91 -2.04 2.24 10.71
N ARG A 92 -2.83 1.28 11.20
CA ARG A 92 -3.07 1.10 12.64
C ARG A 92 -1.98 0.25 13.28
N PRO A 93 -1.62 0.49 14.55
CA PRO A 93 -0.60 -0.29 15.26
C PRO A 93 -0.79 -1.81 15.20
N TRP A 94 -2.03 -2.30 15.21
CA TRP A 94 -2.28 -3.74 15.12
C TRP A 94 -1.96 -4.34 13.74
N GLU A 95 -2.06 -3.55 12.66
CA GLU A 95 -1.74 -3.98 11.30
C GLU A 95 -0.23 -4.19 11.16
N PHE A 96 0.56 -3.28 11.74
CA PHE A 96 2.01 -3.45 11.84
C PHE A 96 2.39 -4.62 12.74
N ARG A 97 1.72 -4.75 13.88
CA ARG A 97 1.97 -5.87 14.80
C ARG A 97 1.71 -7.21 14.11
N TRP A 98 0.63 -7.29 13.33
CA TRP A 98 0.27 -8.46 12.56
C TRP A 98 1.34 -8.85 11.52
N PHE A 99 1.87 -7.89 10.77
CA PHE A 99 2.73 -8.22 9.62
C PHE A 99 4.24 -8.22 9.94
N TYR A 100 4.70 -7.41 10.90
CA TYR A 100 6.13 -7.14 11.12
C TYR A 100 6.64 -7.43 12.54
N GLU A 101 5.84 -7.25 13.59
CA GLU A 101 6.38 -7.23 14.97
C GLU A 101 6.35 -8.57 15.70
N THR A 102 5.49 -9.52 15.30
CA THR A 102 5.39 -10.82 15.98
C THR A 102 5.28 -11.98 15.01
N SER A 103 5.83 -13.12 15.44
CA SER A 103 5.61 -14.42 14.80
C SER A 103 4.18 -14.92 14.91
N ASP A 104 3.33 -14.33 15.76
CA ASP A 104 1.94 -14.78 15.97
C ASP A 104 0.94 -14.19 14.96
N GLY A 105 1.39 -13.26 14.12
CA GLY A 105 0.61 -12.69 13.01
C GLY A 105 0.83 -13.47 11.72
N THR A 106 1.26 -12.79 10.65
CA THR A 106 1.59 -13.47 9.38
C THR A 106 2.72 -14.50 9.52
N GLY A 107 3.65 -14.27 10.45
CA GLY A 107 4.70 -15.25 10.78
C GLY A 107 4.16 -16.62 11.21
N ALA A 108 2.93 -16.71 11.74
CA ALA A 108 2.34 -17.98 12.16
C ALA A 108 1.87 -18.80 10.96
N LEU A 109 1.62 -18.13 9.83
CA LEU A 109 1.22 -18.75 8.57
C LEU A 109 2.43 -19.11 7.69
N TYR A 110 3.54 -18.36 7.84
CA TYR A 110 4.77 -18.51 7.05
C TYR A 110 6.02 -18.54 7.95
N PRO A 111 6.15 -19.51 8.88
CA PRO A 111 7.25 -19.54 9.84
C PRO A 111 8.62 -19.68 9.16
N ASP A 112 8.69 -20.46 8.07
CA ASP A 112 9.87 -20.65 7.23
C ASP A 112 10.35 -19.34 6.57
N LEU A 113 9.43 -18.54 6.04
CA LEU A 113 9.77 -17.24 5.46
C LEU A 113 10.05 -16.17 6.53
N TYR A 114 9.35 -16.24 7.67
CA TYR A 114 9.53 -15.30 8.77
C TYR A 114 10.90 -15.47 9.44
N GLU A 115 11.46 -16.68 9.48
CA GLU A 115 12.84 -16.92 9.93
C GLU A 115 13.85 -16.12 9.11
N GLU A 116 13.71 -16.06 7.78
CA GLU A 116 14.60 -15.27 6.92
C GLU A 116 14.35 -13.75 7.09
N PHE A 117 13.11 -13.32 7.34
CA PHE A 117 12.82 -11.93 7.71
C PHE A 117 13.45 -11.53 9.06
N VAL A 118 13.51 -12.43 10.04
CA VAL A 118 14.05 -12.09 11.37
C VAL A 118 15.59 -12.13 11.41
N LYS A 119 16.21 -12.93 10.53
CA LYS A 119 17.64 -13.23 10.51
C LYS A 119 18.59 -12.01 10.53
N PRO A 120 18.36 -10.90 9.82
CA PRO A 120 19.22 -9.72 9.89
C PRO A 120 19.16 -8.96 11.22
N ILE A 121 18.18 -9.29 12.08
CA ILE A 121 17.93 -8.62 13.34
C ILE A 121 18.49 -9.44 14.52
N PRO A 122 19.41 -8.88 15.33
CA PRO A 122 19.95 -9.51 16.52
C PRO A 122 18.86 -9.84 17.54
N PRO A 123 18.96 -10.96 18.27
CA PRO A 123 17.94 -11.38 19.24
C PRO A 123 17.50 -10.29 20.23
N ALA A 124 18.42 -9.44 20.68
CA ALA A 124 18.13 -8.36 21.63
C ALA A 124 17.24 -7.24 21.04
N GLU A 125 17.16 -7.11 19.72
CA GLU A 125 16.36 -6.07 19.04
C GLU A 125 15.00 -6.60 18.54
N ARG A 126 14.74 -7.91 18.65
CA ARG A 126 13.54 -8.56 18.06
C ARG A 126 12.22 -8.23 18.78
N GLY A 127 12.26 -7.47 19.86
CA GLY A 127 11.06 -6.96 20.53
C GLY A 127 10.43 -5.75 19.83
N GLU A 128 11.18 -5.09 18.93
CA GLU A 128 10.73 -3.93 18.14
C GLU A 128 11.30 -4.05 16.72
N MET A 129 10.75 -4.99 15.95
CA MET A 129 11.27 -5.37 14.64
C MET A 129 11.31 -4.19 13.66
N MET A 130 10.24 -3.39 13.56
CA MET A 130 10.24 -2.25 12.62
C MET A 130 11.30 -1.21 13.01
N GLN A 131 11.49 -0.94 14.31
CA GLN A 131 12.54 -0.01 14.75
C GLN A 131 13.94 -0.57 14.49
N ALA A 132 14.14 -1.87 14.70
CA ALA A 132 15.40 -2.54 14.40
C ALA A 132 15.72 -2.50 12.89
N TYR A 133 14.72 -2.68 12.04
CA TYR A 133 14.85 -2.52 10.61
C TYR A 133 15.14 -1.07 10.22
N TYR A 134 14.42 -0.09 10.78
CA TYR A 134 14.62 1.32 10.48
C TYR A 134 16.05 1.78 10.76
N ARG A 135 16.65 1.36 11.89
CA ARG A 135 18.07 1.61 12.19
C ARG A 135 19.02 1.10 11.11
N ARG A 136 18.75 -0.09 10.56
CA ARG A 136 19.58 -0.70 9.51
C ARG A 136 19.36 -0.03 8.17
N LEU A 137 18.12 0.24 7.81
CA LEU A 137 17.70 0.89 6.56
C LEU A 137 18.13 2.36 6.45
N THR A 138 18.45 3.00 7.59
CA THR A 138 19.00 4.36 7.66
C THR A 138 20.48 4.41 8.01
N SER A 139 21.16 3.26 8.10
CA SER A 139 22.60 3.19 8.36
C SER A 139 23.41 3.82 7.21
N ASP A 140 24.54 4.45 7.51
CA ASP A 140 25.50 4.90 6.48
C ASP A 140 26.20 3.71 5.79
N ASP A 141 26.29 2.54 6.44
CA ASP A 141 26.84 1.32 5.84
C ASP A 141 25.87 0.73 4.82
N SER A 142 26.25 0.84 3.54
CA SER A 142 25.46 0.33 2.43
C SER A 142 25.24 -1.19 2.46
N ARG A 143 26.15 -1.96 3.07
CA ARG A 143 26.00 -3.42 3.19
C ARG A 143 24.90 -3.77 4.20
N VAL A 144 24.90 -3.08 5.34
CA VAL A 144 23.85 -3.23 6.37
C VAL A 144 22.49 -2.84 5.80
N ARG A 145 22.42 -1.72 5.06
CA ARG A 145 21.18 -1.31 4.40
C ARG A 145 20.68 -2.37 3.41
N ARG A 146 21.53 -2.84 2.49
CA ARG A 146 21.13 -3.82 1.45
C ARG A 146 20.64 -5.14 2.05
N GLU A 147 21.33 -5.65 3.06
CA GLU A 147 20.94 -6.89 3.73
C GLU A 147 19.54 -6.78 4.37
N ALA A 148 19.29 -5.69 5.11
CA ALA A 148 17.99 -5.43 5.70
C ALA A 148 16.91 -5.15 4.64
N ALA A 149 17.22 -4.36 3.62
CA ALA A 149 16.29 -4.02 2.55
C ALA A 149 15.81 -5.25 1.80
N ARG A 150 16.71 -6.18 1.49
CA ARG A 150 16.38 -7.42 0.81
C ARG A 150 15.47 -8.32 1.66
N ALA A 151 15.79 -8.52 2.94
CA ALA A 151 14.96 -9.35 3.83
C ALA A 151 13.55 -8.76 4.02
N TRP A 152 13.45 -7.45 4.21
CA TRP A 152 12.17 -6.74 4.30
C TRP A 152 11.35 -6.88 3.02
N SER A 153 11.95 -6.60 1.86
CA SER A 153 11.24 -6.62 0.58
C SER A 153 10.81 -8.04 0.18
N VAL A 154 11.68 -9.04 0.36
CA VAL A 154 11.35 -10.45 0.08
C VAL A 154 10.21 -10.95 0.96
N TRP A 155 10.14 -10.55 2.23
CA TRP A 155 9.04 -10.91 3.13
C TRP A 155 7.67 -10.51 2.58
N GLU A 156 7.53 -9.27 2.12
CA GLU A 156 6.27 -8.84 1.49
C GLU A 156 6.03 -9.50 0.13
N GLY A 157 7.06 -9.59 -0.70
CA GLY A 157 6.96 -10.24 -2.00
C GLY A 157 6.47 -11.69 -1.91
N ALA A 158 6.96 -12.44 -0.91
CA ALA A 158 6.64 -13.85 -0.72
C ALA A 158 5.26 -14.10 -0.11
N THR A 159 4.66 -13.11 0.53
CA THR A 159 3.36 -13.22 1.20
C THR A 159 2.22 -12.47 0.50
N SER A 160 2.52 -11.80 -0.63
CA SER A 160 1.56 -10.98 -1.37
C SER A 160 0.51 -11.76 -2.19
N PHE A 161 0.73 -13.04 -2.48
CA PHE A 161 -0.20 -13.88 -3.23
C PHE A 161 -0.64 -15.09 -2.39
N LEU A 162 -1.86 -15.58 -2.61
CA LEU A 162 -2.40 -16.78 -1.95
C LEU A 162 -1.53 -18.01 -2.24
N ARG A 163 -1.02 -18.10 -3.47
CA ARG A 163 0.00 -19.06 -3.87
C ARG A 163 1.27 -18.31 -4.17
N LEU A 164 2.39 -18.75 -3.61
CA LEU A 164 3.70 -18.14 -3.81
C LEU A 164 3.97 -17.90 -5.30
N ASN A 165 4.34 -16.66 -5.62
CA ASN A 165 4.69 -16.26 -6.98
C ASN A 165 6.20 -15.99 -7.05
N SER A 166 6.96 -16.96 -7.57
CA SER A 166 8.43 -16.89 -7.62
C SER A 166 8.96 -15.68 -8.39
N ASP A 167 8.29 -15.29 -9.46
CA ASP A 167 8.70 -14.15 -10.29
C ASP A 167 8.49 -12.84 -9.53
N TYR A 168 7.42 -12.77 -8.74
CA TYR A 168 7.15 -11.62 -7.88
C TYR A 168 8.17 -11.52 -6.74
N VAL A 169 8.52 -12.64 -6.11
CA VAL A 169 9.58 -12.69 -5.09
C VAL A 169 10.92 -12.26 -5.67
N ALA A 170 11.29 -12.77 -6.86
CA ALA A 170 12.54 -12.44 -7.51
C ALA A 170 12.66 -10.92 -7.77
N LYS A 171 11.57 -10.28 -8.20
CA LYS A 171 11.53 -8.82 -8.39
C LYS A 171 11.75 -8.04 -7.09
N PHE A 172 11.17 -8.48 -5.98
CA PHE A 172 11.37 -7.86 -4.67
C PHE A 172 12.76 -8.15 -4.08
N ALA A 173 13.46 -9.15 -4.60
CA ALA A 173 14.84 -9.44 -4.25
C ALA A 173 15.88 -8.61 -5.02
N GLU A 174 15.48 -7.83 -6.03
CA GLU A 174 16.37 -6.96 -6.80
C GLU A 174 16.88 -5.79 -5.93
N ASP A 175 18.20 -5.61 -5.83
CA ASP A 175 18.84 -4.67 -4.89
C ASP A 175 18.29 -3.23 -4.97
N GLU A 176 18.11 -2.69 -6.18
CA GLU A 176 17.57 -1.33 -6.34
C GLU A 176 16.13 -1.27 -5.82
N VAL A 177 15.27 -2.18 -6.29
CA VAL A 177 13.86 -2.25 -5.87
C VAL A 177 13.76 -2.37 -4.36
N ALA A 178 14.53 -3.29 -3.76
CA ALA A 178 14.54 -3.54 -2.33
C ALA A 178 14.96 -2.30 -1.53
N ASP A 179 16.01 -1.57 -1.93
CA ASP A 179 16.52 -0.40 -1.19
C ASP A 179 15.45 0.70 -1.08
N ALA A 180 14.91 1.17 -2.21
CA ALA A 180 13.90 2.22 -2.17
C ALA A 180 12.61 1.74 -1.49
N PHE A 181 12.18 0.51 -1.78
CA PHE A 181 10.96 -0.06 -1.22
C PHE A 181 11.03 -0.13 0.31
N ALA A 182 12.00 -0.87 0.85
CA ALA A 182 12.10 -1.11 2.29
C ALA A 182 12.35 0.19 3.07
N ARG A 183 13.22 1.08 2.56
CA ARG A 183 13.55 2.34 3.26
C ARG A 183 12.34 3.26 3.36
N ILE A 184 11.63 3.46 2.25
CA ILE A 184 10.46 4.35 2.23
C ILE A 184 9.33 3.72 3.02
N GLU A 185 9.04 2.44 2.82
CA GLU A 185 7.96 1.77 3.52
C GLU A 185 8.17 1.81 5.04
N CYS A 186 9.33 1.35 5.52
CA CYS A 186 9.66 1.37 6.94
C CYS A 186 9.62 2.81 7.49
N HIS A 187 10.12 3.80 6.74
CA HIS A 187 10.05 5.22 7.13
C HIS A 187 8.62 5.68 7.38
N TYR A 188 7.66 5.36 6.51
CA TYR A 188 6.27 5.71 6.75
C TYR A 188 5.70 4.99 7.97
N PHE A 189 6.09 3.74 8.19
CA PHE A 189 5.50 2.91 9.24
C PHE A 189 5.95 3.34 10.64
N ILE A 190 7.25 3.62 10.84
CA ILE A 190 7.74 4.06 12.15
C ILE A 190 7.14 5.42 12.55
N HIS A 191 6.73 6.24 11.57
CA HIS A 191 6.08 7.54 11.79
C HIS A 191 4.54 7.45 11.79
N GLY A 192 3.95 6.25 11.85
CA GLY A 192 2.49 6.08 11.86
C GLY A 192 1.80 6.66 10.62
N GLY A 193 2.46 6.58 9.46
CA GLY A 193 2.01 7.18 8.21
C GLY A 193 1.89 8.70 8.26
N PHE A 194 2.53 9.37 9.21
CA PHE A 194 2.40 10.82 9.45
C PHE A 194 0.95 11.27 9.68
N LEU A 195 0.08 10.36 10.14
CA LEU A 195 -1.29 10.64 10.49
C LEU A 195 -1.37 11.30 11.88
N ARG A 196 -2.40 12.12 12.10
CA ARG A 196 -2.70 12.78 13.38
C ARG A 196 -2.97 11.77 14.49
N THR A 197 -3.67 10.69 14.16
CA THR A 197 -4.00 9.58 15.06
C THR A 197 -4.00 8.28 14.26
N SER A 198 -3.85 7.14 14.95
CA SER A 198 -3.97 5.82 14.32
C SER A 198 -5.35 5.54 13.73
N SER A 199 -6.40 6.23 14.20
CA SER A 199 -7.77 6.07 13.70
C SER A 199 -8.15 7.11 12.63
N GLN A 200 -7.26 8.05 12.29
CA GLN A 200 -7.61 9.22 11.47
C GLN A 200 -8.37 8.84 10.19
N LEU A 201 -7.89 7.84 9.45
CA LEU A 201 -8.51 7.45 8.17
C LEU A 201 -9.91 6.88 8.33
N LEU A 202 -10.27 6.32 9.49
CA LEU A 202 -11.64 5.89 9.80
C LEU A 202 -12.47 7.06 10.33
N ASP A 203 -11.90 7.88 11.22
CA ASP A 203 -12.60 9.01 11.84
C ASP A 203 -13.02 10.07 10.80
N ASP A 204 -12.22 10.23 9.74
CA ASP A 204 -12.44 11.21 8.68
C ASP A 204 -13.30 10.65 7.51
N VAL A 205 -13.77 9.40 7.56
CA VAL A 205 -14.70 8.81 6.58
C VAL A 205 -15.96 9.66 6.35
N PRO A 206 -16.62 10.27 7.35
CA PRO A 206 -17.81 11.09 7.13
C PRO A 206 -17.60 12.21 6.08
N LYS A 207 -16.37 12.68 5.88
CA LYS A 207 -16.05 13.70 4.87
C LYS A 207 -16.22 13.21 3.44
N ILE A 208 -16.13 11.90 3.21
CA ILE A 208 -16.10 11.29 1.87
C ILE A 208 -17.26 10.34 1.62
N ARG A 209 -18.17 10.11 2.59
CA ARG A 209 -19.26 9.13 2.46
C ARG A 209 -20.16 9.33 1.23
N HIS A 210 -20.27 10.57 0.76
CA HIS A 210 -21.05 10.95 -0.41
C HIS A 210 -20.40 10.53 -1.75
N LEU A 211 -19.10 10.20 -1.75
CA LEU A 211 -18.39 9.75 -2.95
C LEU A 211 -18.72 8.28 -3.24
N PRO A 212 -18.98 7.90 -4.50
CA PRO A 212 -19.02 6.50 -4.89
C PRO A 212 -17.68 5.82 -4.61
N CYS A 213 -17.72 4.64 -3.98
CA CYS A 213 -16.52 3.90 -3.63
C CYS A 213 -16.73 2.40 -3.84
N THR A 214 -15.76 1.73 -4.47
CA THR A 214 -15.67 0.26 -4.51
C THR A 214 -14.46 -0.18 -3.72
N ILE A 215 -14.62 -1.13 -2.80
CA ILE A 215 -13.55 -1.72 -1.99
C ILE A 215 -13.39 -3.18 -2.38
N VAL A 216 -12.25 -3.57 -2.94
CA VAL A 216 -11.93 -4.96 -3.31
C VAL A 216 -10.94 -5.55 -2.31
N GLN A 217 -11.27 -6.67 -1.67
CA GLN A 217 -10.44 -7.28 -0.64
C GLN A 217 -10.34 -8.79 -0.82
N GLY A 218 -9.12 -9.33 -0.82
CA GLY A 218 -8.90 -10.78 -0.73
C GLY A 218 -9.25 -11.30 0.66
N ARG A 219 -9.96 -12.43 0.73
CA ARG A 219 -10.33 -13.07 2.00
C ARG A 219 -9.10 -13.49 2.81
N TYR A 220 -8.06 -13.96 2.12
CA TYR A 220 -6.81 -14.47 2.69
C TYR A 220 -5.65 -13.49 2.49
N ASP A 221 -5.96 -12.19 2.41
CA ASP A 221 -4.94 -11.15 2.44
C ASP A 221 -4.23 -11.17 3.79
N VAL A 222 -2.99 -11.67 3.81
CA VAL A 222 -2.14 -11.76 5.01
C VAL A 222 -1.26 -10.53 5.18
N VAL A 223 -1.20 -9.62 4.20
CA VAL A 223 -0.40 -8.39 4.28
C VAL A 223 -1.25 -7.29 4.94
N CYS A 224 -2.47 -7.11 4.44
CA CYS A 224 -3.47 -6.20 4.96
C CYS A 224 -4.74 -6.98 5.30
N PRO A 225 -4.88 -7.52 6.53
CA PRO A 225 -5.98 -8.42 6.87
C PRO A 225 -7.35 -7.83 6.56
N MET A 226 -8.26 -8.68 6.05
CA MET A 226 -9.63 -8.30 5.65
C MET A 226 -10.39 -7.51 6.71
N LYS A 227 -10.03 -7.66 7.99
CA LYS A 227 -10.51 -6.82 9.10
C LYS A 227 -10.45 -5.32 8.81
N SER A 228 -9.39 -4.81 8.16
CA SER A 228 -9.30 -3.37 7.81
C SER A 228 -10.34 -2.95 6.78
N ALA A 229 -10.58 -3.75 5.74
CA ALA A 229 -11.64 -3.49 4.77
C ALA A 229 -13.04 -3.56 5.40
N TRP A 230 -13.25 -4.50 6.33
CA TRP A 230 -14.49 -4.61 7.09
C TRP A 230 -14.74 -3.37 7.97
N ASP A 231 -13.72 -2.95 8.73
CA ASP A 231 -13.80 -1.77 9.58
C ASP A 231 -14.10 -0.50 8.75
N LEU A 232 -13.46 -0.36 7.57
CA LEU A 232 -13.73 0.75 6.64
C LEU A 232 -15.16 0.71 6.09
N HIS A 233 -15.64 -0.45 5.63
CA HIS A 233 -17.02 -0.59 5.14
C HIS A 233 -18.07 -0.31 6.22
N ARG A 234 -17.78 -0.67 7.48
CA ARG A 234 -18.67 -0.33 8.61
C ARG A 234 -18.74 1.18 8.87
N ALA A 235 -17.63 1.90 8.67
CA ALA A 235 -17.61 3.37 8.75
C ALA A 235 -18.20 4.03 7.50
N TRP A 236 -18.14 3.35 6.35
CA TRP A 236 -18.59 3.81 5.05
C TRP A 236 -19.60 2.82 4.41
N PRO A 237 -20.84 2.74 4.93
CA PRO A 237 -21.82 1.76 4.48
C PRO A 237 -22.28 1.96 3.02
N GLU A 238 -22.07 3.15 2.44
CA GLU A 238 -22.32 3.42 1.02
C GLU A 238 -21.30 2.77 0.06
N ALA A 239 -20.13 2.38 0.57
CA ALA A 239 -19.09 1.76 -0.25
C ALA A 239 -19.47 0.31 -0.65
N ASP A 240 -19.28 -0.01 -1.93
CA ASP A 240 -19.50 -1.35 -2.50
C ASP A 240 -18.33 -2.27 -2.12
N LEU A 241 -18.49 -3.05 -1.05
CA LEU A 241 -17.48 -4.00 -0.58
C LEU A 241 -17.55 -5.33 -1.36
N ARG A 242 -16.46 -5.65 -2.06
CA ARG A 242 -16.24 -6.89 -2.81
C ARG A 242 -15.19 -7.74 -2.12
N ILE A 243 -15.60 -8.87 -1.55
CA ILE A 243 -14.69 -9.82 -0.92
C ILE A 243 -14.45 -10.98 -1.87
N VAL A 244 -13.20 -11.14 -2.32
CA VAL A 244 -12.78 -12.22 -3.19
C VAL A 244 -12.41 -13.42 -2.33
N ALA A 245 -13.18 -14.49 -2.43
CA ALA A 245 -13.17 -15.61 -1.49
C ALA A 245 -11.84 -16.39 -1.47
N ASP A 246 -11.13 -16.44 -2.60
CA ASP A 246 -9.95 -17.27 -2.84
C ASP A 246 -8.74 -16.46 -3.32
N ALA A 247 -8.54 -15.26 -2.76
CA ALA A 247 -7.44 -14.38 -3.12
C ALA A 247 -6.63 -13.90 -1.90
N GLY A 248 -5.33 -13.69 -2.14
CA GLY A 248 -4.39 -13.03 -1.23
C GLY A 248 -4.43 -11.50 -1.33
N HIS A 249 -3.27 -10.85 -1.24
CA HIS A 249 -3.18 -9.40 -1.20
C HIS A 249 -3.17 -8.76 -2.59
N SER A 250 -2.40 -9.32 -3.51
CA SER A 250 -2.01 -8.70 -4.78
C SER A 250 -3.19 -8.27 -5.66
N ALA A 251 -3.07 -7.12 -6.31
CA ALA A 251 -4.04 -6.66 -7.33
C ALA A 251 -4.11 -7.59 -8.55
N PHE A 252 -3.14 -8.51 -8.69
CA PHE A 252 -3.03 -9.44 -9.81
C PHE A 252 -3.50 -10.86 -9.45
N GLU A 253 -4.11 -11.06 -8.28
CA GLU A 253 -4.92 -12.25 -8.05
C GLU A 253 -6.08 -12.29 -9.04
N PRO A 254 -6.41 -13.43 -9.67
CA PRO A 254 -7.42 -13.48 -10.73
C PRO A 254 -8.76 -12.85 -10.36
N GLY A 255 -9.29 -13.18 -9.17
CA GLY A 255 -10.55 -12.62 -8.69
C GLY A 255 -10.47 -11.14 -8.33
N ILE A 256 -9.35 -10.68 -7.73
CA ILE A 256 -9.15 -9.26 -7.41
C ILE A 256 -9.06 -8.45 -8.71
N LEU A 257 -8.27 -8.92 -9.68
CA LEU A 257 -8.13 -8.27 -10.98
C LEU A 257 -9.49 -8.13 -11.66
N SER A 258 -10.29 -9.19 -11.68
CA SER A 258 -11.64 -9.18 -12.28
C SER A 258 -12.55 -8.14 -11.64
N GLU A 259 -12.58 -8.06 -10.32
CA GLU A 259 -13.40 -7.08 -9.59
C GLU A 259 -12.90 -5.64 -9.82
N LEU A 260 -11.59 -5.42 -9.91
CA LEU A 260 -11.02 -4.10 -10.21
C LEU A 260 -11.41 -3.62 -11.61
N VAL A 261 -11.28 -4.47 -12.63
CA VAL A 261 -11.69 -4.14 -14.02
C VAL A 261 -13.19 -3.90 -14.10
N THR A 262 -13.99 -4.73 -13.42
CA THR A 262 -15.45 -4.54 -13.37
C THR A 262 -15.82 -3.20 -12.73
N ALA A 263 -15.12 -2.80 -11.66
CA ALA A 263 -15.36 -1.53 -10.99
C ALA A 263 -15.04 -0.33 -11.90
N THR A 264 -13.88 -0.33 -12.55
CA THR A 264 -13.47 0.74 -13.47
C THR A 264 -14.37 0.80 -14.71
N ASP A 265 -14.77 -0.33 -15.29
CA ASP A 265 -15.68 -0.34 -16.45
C ASP A 265 -17.06 0.24 -16.10
N ARG A 266 -17.54 -0.05 -14.89
CA ARG A 266 -18.79 0.51 -14.35
C ARG A 266 -18.70 2.01 -14.09
N TYR A 267 -17.56 2.52 -13.62
CA TYR A 267 -17.41 3.96 -13.39
C TYR A 267 -17.18 4.75 -14.67
N ALA A 268 -16.58 4.14 -15.70
CA ALA A 268 -16.41 4.78 -16.99
C ALA A 268 -17.73 5.19 -17.67
N THR A 269 -18.87 4.59 -17.27
CA THR A 269 -20.23 4.87 -17.82
C THR A 269 -21.01 5.94 -17.06
N ARG A 270 -20.45 6.52 -15.99
CA ARG A 270 -21.14 7.54 -15.18
C ARG A 270 -21.00 8.94 -15.75
#